data_AF-A0A1B6HLZ0-F1
#
_entry.id   AF-A0A1B6HLZ0-F1
#
_cell.length_a   1.000
_cell.length_b   1.000
_cell.length_c   1.000
_cell.angle_alpha   90.00
_cell.angle_beta   90.00
_cell.angle_gamma   90.00
#
_symmetry.space_group_name_H-M   'P 1'
#
loop_
_entity.id
_entity.type
_entity.pdbx_description
1 polymer ?
#
loop_
_entity_poly.entity_id
_entity_poly.type
_entity_poly.pdbx_seq_one_letter_code
_entity_poly.pdbx_strand_id
1 'polypeptide(L)'
;TLSLALKLLLNVSQSHVDVHQCIGKVVSALITTVGPELQGNTASVCMTRSSFLCACAIMQDHQEPLVQAEATSCLQQLHLFAPRHVNLSSLVPTLCRTLASNHLLLRKAAVSCLRQLTQREAKEVCEHALTLAGENRDSDLVEGLVITESGLPGVLFSMLDTETDTRLIKDIHDTLTSMLQVLAADNLSQWLSLCKVVLTVATDTNSIGEGDGLSVGGAEEGEEEEEEGDDDHAEFHTGESSSRAVIQPRWPTRVFAAECVRRIVVACQACRNTPAHFDLSIAKEMQLTKSRGDYL
;
A
#
# COMPACT_ATOMS: atom_id res chain seq x y z
N THR A 1 -25.77 25.57 -4.97
CA THR A 1 -25.30 24.75 -3.83
C THR A 1 -23.79 24.58 -3.85
N LEU A 2 -23.17 24.06 -4.91
CA LEU A 2 -21.71 23.86 -4.99
C LEU A 2 -20.87 25.14 -4.76
N SER A 3 -21.25 26.27 -5.36
CA SER A 3 -20.56 27.55 -5.12
C SER A 3 -20.61 27.99 -3.65
N LEU A 4 -21.69 27.67 -2.92
CA LEU A 4 -21.80 27.95 -1.49
C LEU A 4 -20.87 27.04 -0.69
N ALA A 5 -20.80 25.74 -1.03
CA ALA A 5 -19.88 24.80 -0.40
C ALA A 5 -18.42 25.26 -0.53
N LEU A 6 -17.99 25.67 -1.72
CA LEU A 6 -16.65 26.24 -1.94
C LEU A 6 -16.40 27.51 -1.12
N LYS A 7 -17.36 28.43 -1.06
CA LYS A 7 -17.24 29.63 -0.22
C LYS A 7 -17.10 29.28 1.25
N LEU A 8 -17.81 28.26 1.75
CA LEU A 8 -17.69 27.83 3.13
C LEU A 8 -16.32 27.20 3.39
N LEU A 9 -15.81 26.34 2.51
CA LEU A 9 -14.46 25.77 2.63
C LEU A 9 -13.37 26.84 2.73
N LEU A 10 -13.52 27.95 2.00
CA LEU A 10 -12.52 29.02 1.97
C LEU A 10 -12.63 30.02 3.14
N ASN A 11 -13.82 30.22 3.71
CA ASN A 11 -14.06 31.27 4.70
C ASN A 11 -14.22 30.74 6.13
N VAL A 12 -14.58 29.47 6.31
CA VAL A 12 -14.75 28.87 7.64
C VAL A 12 -13.39 28.46 8.19
N SER A 13 -13.10 28.84 9.43
CA SER A 13 -11.88 28.42 10.14
C SER A 13 -11.70 26.90 10.09
N GLN A 14 -10.46 26.44 9.90
CA GLN A 14 -10.10 25.01 9.90
C GLN A 14 -10.37 24.33 11.26
N SER A 15 -10.54 25.11 12.34
CA SER A 15 -10.94 24.59 13.65
C SER A 15 -12.35 24.00 13.67
N HIS A 16 -13.22 24.35 12.72
CA HIS A 16 -14.58 23.83 12.63
C HIS A 16 -14.64 22.56 11.77
N VAL A 17 -14.00 21.49 12.26
CA VAL A 17 -13.84 20.21 11.57
C VAL A 17 -15.18 19.63 11.11
N ASP A 18 -16.21 19.69 11.96
CA ASP A 18 -17.55 19.16 11.64
C ASP A 18 -18.18 19.85 10.42
N VAL A 19 -17.94 21.15 10.26
CA VAL A 19 -18.44 21.92 9.13
C VAL A 19 -17.76 21.46 7.85
N HIS A 20 -16.43 21.32 7.86
CA HIS A 20 -15.67 20.81 6.71
C HIS A 20 -16.07 19.38 6.35
N GLN A 21 -16.30 18.51 7.34
CA GLN A 21 -16.80 17.16 7.10
C GLN A 21 -18.21 17.15 6.50
N CYS A 22 -19.12 18.00 7.00
CA CYS A 22 -20.45 18.15 6.43
C CYS A 22 -20.38 18.65 4.99
N ILE A 23 -19.48 19.58 4.68
CA ILE A 23 -19.25 20.04 3.32
C ILE A 23 -18.73 18.90 2.44
N GLY A 24 -17.79 18.09 2.92
CA GLY A 24 -17.30 16.90 2.22
C GLY A 24 -18.44 15.93 1.86
N LYS A 25 -19.32 15.63 2.80
CA LYS A 25 -20.52 14.80 2.58
C LYS A 25 -21.48 15.41 1.56
N VAL A 26 -21.69 16.73 1.61
CA VAL A 26 -22.51 17.45 0.62
C VAL A 26 -21.86 17.39 -0.77
N VAL A 27 -20.55 17.59 -0.87
CA VAL A 27 -19.79 17.49 -2.12
C VAL A 27 -19.91 16.07 -2.70
N SER A 28 -19.73 15.04 -1.87
CA SER A 28 -19.91 13.64 -2.26
C SER A 28 -21.32 13.34 -2.78
N ALA A 29 -22.35 13.83 -2.08
CA ALA A 29 -23.74 13.69 -2.52
C ALA A 29 -24.00 14.40 -3.85
N LEU A 30 -23.44 15.60 -4.03
CA LEU A 30 -23.56 16.34 -5.29
C LEU A 30 -22.84 15.63 -6.45
N ILE A 31 -21.63 15.09 -6.24
CA ILE A 31 -20.90 14.30 -7.24
C ILE A 31 -21.74 13.09 -7.65
N THR A 32 -22.30 12.36 -6.69
CA THR A 32 -23.14 11.20 -6.94
C THR A 32 -24.44 11.57 -7.66
N THR A 33 -25.02 12.73 -7.34
CA THR A 33 -26.25 13.22 -7.99
C THR A 33 -26.02 13.60 -9.45
N VAL A 34 -24.89 14.25 -9.77
CA VAL A 34 -24.53 14.55 -11.16
C VAL A 34 -24.14 13.25 -11.89
N GLY A 35 -23.40 12.37 -11.22
CA GLY A 35 -23.09 11.03 -11.71
C GLY A 35 -22.32 11.04 -13.04
N PRO A 36 -22.63 10.11 -13.98
CA PRO A 36 -21.93 9.98 -15.26
C PRO A 36 -21.98 11.22 -16.16
N GLU A 37 -22.90 12.16 -15.94
CA GLU A 37 -22.98 13.43 -16.68
C GLU A 37 -21.69 14.26 -16.54
N LEU A 38 -20.88 14.00 -15.51
CA LEU A 38 -19.54 14.58 -15.33
C LEU A 38 -18.55 14.24 -16.45
N GLN A 39 -18.85 13.26 -17.30
CA GLN A 39 -18.05 12.94 -18.49
C GLN A 39 -18.25 13.94 -19.63
N GLY A 40 -19.31 14.75 -19.58
CA GLY A 40 -19.61 15.76 -20.58
C GLY A 40 -18.53 16.84 -20.69
N ASN A 41 -18.44 17.46 -21.87
CA ASN A 41 -17.47 18.52 -22.19
C ASN A 41 -18.13 19.90 -22.38
N THR A 42 -19.40 20.06 -22.00
CA THR A 42 -20.07 21.36 -21.99
C THR A 42 -19.39 22.29 -20.97
N ALA A 43 -19.30 23.59 -21.26
CA ALA A 43 -18.66 24.56 -20.38
C ALA A 43 -19.18 24.52 -18.93
N SER A 44 -20.49 24.31 -18.72
CA SER A 44 -21.11 24.16 -17.40
C SER A 44 -20.64 22.91 -16.65
N VAL A 45 -20.51 21.78 -17.33
CA VAL A 45 -20.02 20.52 -16.76
C VAL A 45 -18.54 20.64 -16.41
N CYS A 46 -17.73 21.24 -17.29
CA CYS A 46 -16.32 21.51 -17.02
C CYS A 46 -16.14 22.39 -15.78
N MET A 47 -16.90 23.49 -15.65
CA MET A 47 -16.86 24.36 -14.46
C MET A 47 -17.28 23.62 -13.18
N THR A 48 -18.31 22.77 -13.28
CA THR A 48 -18.79 21.96 -12.15
C THR A 48 -17.73 20.97 -11.70
N ARG A 49 -17.09 20.29 -12.65
CA ARG A 49 -15.99 19.34 -12.40
C ARG A 49 -14.78 20.02 -11.77
N SER A 50 -14.34 21.16 -12.31
CA SER A 50 -13.26 21.95 -11.72
C SER A 50 -13.60 22.42 -10.30
N SER A 51 -14.86 22.76 -10.04
CA SER A 51 -15.33 23.14 -8.70
C SER A 51 -15.26 21.97 -7.72
N PHE A 52 -15.60 20.74 -8.14
CA PHE A 52 -15.44 19.55 -7.30
C PHE A 52 -13.98 19.22 -7.03
N LEU A 53 -13.12 19.27 -8.05
CA LEU A 53 -11.68 19.05 -7.88
C LEU A 53 -11.05 20.09 -6.94
N CYS A 54 -11.44 21.36 -7.07
CA CYS A 54 -11.01 22.43 -6.17
C CYS A 54 -11.47 22.18 -4.73
N ALA A 55 -12.72 21.77 -4.52
CA ALA A 55 -13.22 21.40 -3.19
C ALA A 55 -12.40 20.25 -2.58
N CYS A 56 -12.11 19.21 -3.37
CA CYS A 56 -11.29 18.09 -2.92
C CYS A 56 -9.87 18.53 -2.56
N ALA A 57 -9.25 19.39 -3.36
CA ALA A 57 -7.90 19.90 -3.10
C ALA A 57 -7.85 20.70 -1.78
N ILE A 58 -8.82 21.57 -1.52
CA ILE A 58 -8.90 22.33 -0.26
C ILE A 58 -9.05 21.38 0.94
N MET A 59 -9.90 20.35 0.82
CA MET A 59 -10.11 19.38 1.89
C MET A 59 -8.92 18.44 2.10
N GLN A 60 -8.16 18.11 1.05
CA GLN A 60 -6.94 17.32 1.16
C GLN A 60 -5.82 18.05 1.92
N ASP A 61 -5.75 19.37 1.79
CA ASP A 61 -4.76 20.22 2.49
C ASP A 61 -5.15 20.52 3.95
N HIS A 62 -6.32 20.03 4.40
CA HIS A 62 -6.78 20.21 5.77
C HIS A 62 -5.94 19.38 6.74
N GLN A 63 -5.67 19.89 7.96
CA GLN A 63 -4.87 19.19 8.97
C GLN A 63 -5.56 17.92 9.52
N GLU A 64 -6.90 17.97 9.62
CA GLU A 64 -7.72 16.88 10.15
C GLU A 64 -7.90 15.69 9.19
N PRO A 65 -7.51 14.47 9.61
CA PRO A 65 -7.63 13.24 8.81
C PRO A 65 -9.06 12.89 8.41
N LEU A 66 -10.06 13.29 9.21
CA LEU A 66 -11.47 13.05 8.91
C LEU A 66 -11.90 13.80 7.64
N VAL A 67 -11.43 15.03 7.46
CA VAL A 67 -11.73 15.87 6.29
C VAL A 67 -10.97 15.35 5.07
N GLN A 68 -9.72 14.96 5.25
CA GLN A 68 -8.92 14.32 4.19
C GLN A 68 -9.55 13.00 3.69
N ALA A 69 -10.15 12.21 4.59
CA ALA A 69 -10.84 10.97 4.23
C ALA A 69 -12.11 11.23 3.38
N GLU A 70 -12.88 12.27 3.70
CA GLU A 70 -14.02 12.71 2.88
C GLU A 70 -13.55 13.20 1.51
N ALA A 71 -12.43 13.94 1.45
CA ALA A 71 -11.84 14.39 0.18
C ALA A 71 -11.42 13.21 -0.70
N THR A 72 -10.79 12.20 -0.10
CA THR A 72 -10.38 10.96 -0.78
C THR A 72 -11.59 10.20 -1.33
N SER A 73 -12.67 10.14 -0.55
CA SER A 73 -13.94 9.54 -0.99
C SER A 73 -14.58 10.30 -2.15
N CYS A 74 -14.53 11.64 -2.13
CA CYS A 74 -14.99 12.48 -3.24
C CYS A 74 -14.17 12.25 -4.51
N LEU A 75 -12.84 12.17 -4.39
CA LEU A 75 -11.95 11.87 -5.52
C LEU A 75 -12.17 10.47 -6.09
N GLN A 76 -12.42 9.48 -5.24
CA GLN A 76 -12.83 8.15 -5.66
C GLN A 76 -14.11 8.18 -6.50
N GLN A 77 -15.13 8.93 -6.07
CA GLN A 77 -16.38 9.09 -6.83
C GLN A 77 -16.18 9.86 -8.15
N LEU A 78 -15.39 10.92 -8.13
CA LEU A 78 -15.04 11.67 -9.35
C LEU A 78 -14.31 10.77 -10.35
N HIS A 79 -13.39 9.93 -9.89
CA HIS A 79 -12.70 8.97 -10.75
C HIS A 79 -13.66 7.91 -11.30
N LEU A 80 -14.61 7.44 -10.49
CA LEU A 80 -15.62 6.47 -10.93
C LEU A 80 -16.45 7.01 -12.10
N PHE A 81 -16.91 8.26 -12.00
CA PHE A 81 -17.77 8.87 -13.00
C PHE A 81 -17.01 9.50 -14.17
N ALA A 82 -15.85 10.11 -13.94
CA ALA A 82 -15.11 10.89 -14.94
C ALA A 82 -13.58 10.64 -14.83
N PRO A 83 -13.09 9.40 -15.07
CA PRO A 83 -11.72 8.99 -14.77
C PRO A 83 -10.66 9.84 -15.46
N ARG A 84 -10.89 10.24 -16.73
CA ARG A 84 -9.97 11.06 -17.54
C ARG A 84 -9.68 12.45 -16.98
N HIS A 85 -10.41 12.88 -15.96
CA HIS A 85 -10.30 14.22 -15.38
C HIS A 85 -9.73 14.22 -13.97
N VAL A 86 -9.43 13.05 -13.41
CA VAL A 86 -8.74 12.92 -12.14
C VAL A 86 -7.28 12.62 -12.42
N ASN A 87 -6.38 13.44 -11.88
CA ASN A 87 -4.95 13.28 -12.12
C ASN A 87 -4.36 12.18 -11.22
N LEU A 88 -4.04 11.02 -11.81
CA LEU A 88 -3.43 9.91 -11.09
C LEU A 88 -2.01 10.19 -10.63
N SER A 89 -1.25 11.03 -11.36
CA SER A 89 0.14 11.35 -11.00
C SER A 89 0.25 12.12 -9.68
N SER A 90 -0.78 12.89 -9.30
CA SER A 90 -0.84 13.56 -8.00
C SER A 90 -1.61 12.75 -6.95
N LEU A 91 -2.66 12.04 -7.39
CA LEU A 91 -3.54 11.29 -6.48
C LEU A 91 -2.82 10.07 -5.90
N VAL A 92 -2.19 9.24 -6.73
CA VAL A 92 -1.57 7.98 -6.28
C VAL A 92 -0.47 8.22 -5.25
N PRO A 93 0.48 9.16 -5.43
CA PRO A 93 1.46 9.46 -4.40
C PRO A 93 0.85 9.96 -3.09
N THR A 94 -0.23 10.73 -3.17
CA THR A 94 -0.97 11.20 -1.98
C THR A 94 -1.61 10.03 -1.24
N LEU A 95 -2.28 9.12 -1.95
CA LEU A 95 -2.88 7.91 -1.38
C LEU A 95 -1.82 7.02 -0.73
N CYS A 96 -0.68 6.83 -1.39
CA CYS A 96 0.42 6.03 -0.84
C CYS A 96 0.89 6.62 0.49
N ARG A 97 1.19 7.93 0.57
CA ARG A 97 1.58 8.60 1.83
C ARG A 97 0.53 8.41 2.93
N THR A 98 -0.76 8.49 2.59
CA THR A 98 -1.84 8.29 3.59
C THR A 98 -1.93 6.87 4.14
N LEU A 99 -1.35 5.86 3.49
CA LEU A 99 -1.32 4.48 4.01
C LEU A 99 -0.50 4.36 5.30
N ALA A 100 0.51 5.22 5.51
CA ALA A 100 1.32 5.24 6.72
C ALA A 100 0.72 6.11 7.85
N SER A 101 -0.46 6.70 7.65
CA SER A 101 -1.13 7.51 8.67
C SER A 101 -1.58 6.65 9.85
N ASN A 102 -1.47 7.17 11.08
CA ASN A 102 -2.00 6.49 12.27
C ASN A 102 -3.55 6.45 12.28
N HIS A 103 -4.22 7.24 11.43
CA HIS A 103 -5.68 7.35 11.43
C HIS A 103 -6.34 6.28 10.56
N LEU A 104 -7.11 5.39 11.20
CA LEU A 104 -7.77 4.26 10.54
C LEU A 104 -8.72 4.69 9.41
N LEU A 105 -9.54 5.74 9.63
CA LEU A 105 -10.52 6.17 8.62
C LEU A 105 -9.86 6.68 7.34
N LEU A 106 -8.73 7.38 7.48
CA LEU A 106 -7.96 7.87 6.35
C LEU A 106 -7.30 6.71 5.58
N ARG A 107 -6.70 5.75 6.29
CA ARG A 107 -6.16 4.51 5.69
C ARG A 107 -7.24 3.73 4.93
N LYS A 108 -8.45 3.60 5.50
CA LYS A 108 -9.59 2.93 4.83
C LYS A 108 -10.03 3.65 3.56
N ALA A 109 -10.13 4.97 3.59
CA ALA A 109 -10.46 5.76 2.41
C ALA A 109 -9.39 5.59 1.32
N ALA A 110 -8.11 5.60 1.71
CA ALA A 110 -6.99 5.43 0.79
C ALA A 110 -6.97 4.05 0.13
N VAL A 111 -7.09 2.97 0.90
CA VAL A 111 -7.13 1.60 0.36
C VAL A 111 -8.37 1.39 -0.50
N SER A 112 -9.54 1.89 -0.10
CA SER A 112 -10.76 1.84 -0.93
C SER A 112 -10.56 2.53 -2.29
N CYS A 113 -9.93 3.71 -2.28
CA CYS A 113 -9.63 4.44 -3.50
C CYS A 113 -8.62 3.67 -4.38
N LEU A 114 -7.50 3.21 -3.82
CA LEU A 114 -6.49 2.41 -4.54
C LEU A 114 -7.07 1.12 -5.12
N ARG A 115 -7.96 0.44 -4.39
CA ARG A 115 -8.68 -0.74 -4.89
C ARG A 115 -9.47 -0.42 -6.15
N GLN A 116 -10.16 0.72 -6.18
CA GLN A 116 -10.92 1.13 -7.36
C GLN A 116 -9.99 1.48 -8.53
N LEU A 117 -8.93 2.23 -8.28
CA LEU A 117 -7.98 2.62 -9.33
C LEU A 117 -7.34 1.38 -9.97
N THR A 118 -6.94 0.40 -9.15
CA THR A 118 -6.20 -0.78 -9.61
C THR A 118 -7.07 -1.78 -10.39
N GLN A 119 -8.39 -1.71 -10.27
CA GLN A 119 -9.28 -2.50 -11.13
C GLN A 119 -9.26 -2.08 -12.60
N ARG A 120 -8.92 -0.82 -12.90
CA ARG A 120 -8.92 -0.27 -14.27
C ARG A 120 -7.54 0.10 -14.77
N GLU A 121 -6.72 0.68 -13.89
CA GLU A 121 -5.47 1.37 -14.24
C GLU A 121 -4.30 0.82 -13.40
N ALA A 122 -4.29 -0.49 -13.12
CA ALA A 122 -3.30 -1.15 -12.25
C ALA A 122 -1.85 -0.78 -12.60
N LYS A 123 -1.50 -0.80 -13.90
CA LYS A 123 -0.14 -0.48 -14.39
C LYS A 123 0.26 0.94 -14.01
N GLU A 124 -0.59 1.91 -14.35
CA GLU A 124 -0.35 3.32 -14.09
C GLU A 124 -0.27 3.62 -12.58
N VAL A 125 -1.12 2.98 -11.76
CA VAL A 125 -1.06 3.11 -10.30
C VAL A 125 0.27 2.59 -9.76
N CYS A 126 0.74 1.43 -10.21
CA CYS A 126 2.03 0.90 -9.79
C CYS A 126 3.21 1.77 -10.24
N GLU A 127 3.16 2.31 -11.46
CA GLU A 127 4.19 3.21 -11.98
C GLU A 127 4.29 4.51 -11.16
N HIS A 128 3.17 5.19 -10.90
CA HIS A 128 3.16 6.42 -10.09
C HIS A 128 3.56 6.16 -8.62
N ALA A 129 3.29 4.97 -8.09
CA ALA A 129 3.77 4.59 -6.75
C ALA A 129 5.29 4.35 -6.73
N LEU A 130 5.87 3.80 -7.80
CA LEU A 130 7.31 3.60 -7.93
C LEU A 130 8.06 4.92 -8.16
N THR A 131 7.49 5.88 -8.89
CA THR A 131 8.12 7.21 -9.04
C THR A 131 8.25 7.94 -7.70
N LEU A 132 7.24 7.81 -6.82
CA LEU A 132 7.31 8.32 -5.45
C LEU A 132 8.47 7.70 -4.66
N ALA A 133 8.77 6.41 -4.86
CA ALA A 133 9.91 5.75 -4.22
C ALA A 133 11.26 6.35 -4.63
N GLY A 134 11.36 6.84 -5.87
CA GLY A 134 12.54 7.54 -6.39
C GLY A 134 12.70 8.93 -5.77
N GLU A 135 11.62 9.68 -5.64
CA GLU A 135 11.63 11.06 -5.09
C GLU A 135 11.96 11.08 -3.58
N ASN A 136 11.50 10.09 -2.82
CA ASN A 136 11.80 9.95 -1.38
C ASN A 136 13.26 9.61 -1.07
N ARG A 137 14.08 9.21 -2.05
CA ARG A 137 15.52 8.95 -1.86
C ARG A 137 16.35 10.24 -1.81
N ASP A 138 15.86 11.33 -2.40
CA ASP A 138 16.54 12.62 -2.47
C ASP A 138 16.04 13.63 -1.42
N SER A 139 14.88 13.38 -0.80
CA SER A 139 14.30 14.24 0.23
C SER A 139 14.17 13.47 1.55
N ASP A 140 15.08 13.76 2.47
CA ASP A 140 15.16 13.20 3.84
C ASP A 140 14.03 13.72 4.76
N LEU A 141 12.83 13.92 4.21
CA LEU A 141 11.70 14.59 4.86
C LEU A 141 10.48 13.64 4.94
N VAL A 142 10.35 12.98 6.10
CA VAL A 142 9.08 12.74 6.86
C VAL A 142 7.94 12.03 6.08
N GLU A 143 7.33 10.89 6.45
CA GLU A 143 7.16 10.15 7.70
C GLU A 143 6.66 8.74 7.31
N GLY A 144 7.16 7.69 7.96
CA GLY A 144 6.44 6.41 8.07
C GLY A 144 6.45 5.43 6.88
N LEU A 145 6.43 5.89 5.62
CA LEU A 145 6.30 5.03 4.42
C LEU A 145 7.61 4.87 3.64
N VAL A 146 8.15 3.66 3.62
CA VAL A 146 9.25 3.28 2.71
C VAL A 146 8.68 2.43 1.59
N ILE A 147 8.48 3.03 0.42
CA ILE A 147 8.21 2.25 -0.79
C ILE A 147 9.54 1.66 -1.25
N THR A 148 9.71 0.36 -1.05
CA THR A 148 10.91 -0.37 -1.49
C THR A 148 10.79 -0.73 -2.97
N GLU A 149 11.79 -1.44 -3.52
CA GLU A 149 11.77 -1.93 -4.90
C GLU A 149 10.53 -2.79 -5.25
N SER A 150 9.85 -3.30 -4.23
CA SER A 150 8.59 -4.04 -4.35
C SER A 150 7.35 -3.16 -4.60
N GLY A 151 7.50 -1.83 -4.59
CA GLY A 151 6.45 -0.87 -4.95
C GLY A 151 5.24 -0.88 -4.00
N LEU A 152 4.09 -0.43 -4.52
CA LEU A 152 2.82 -0.43 -3.79
C LEU A 152 2.38 -1.82 -3.28
N PRO A 153 2.55 -2.94 -4.04
CA PRO A 153 2.23 -4.27 -3.53
C PRO A 153 2.98 -4.61 -2.23
N GLY A 154 4.26 -4.27 -2.13
CA GLY A 154 5.04 -4.51 -0.91
C GLY A 154 4.53 -3.75 0.31
N VAL A 155 4.14 -2.49 0.12
CA VAL A 155 3.50 -1.68 1.16
C VAL A 155 2.20 -2.34 1.64
N LEU A 156 1.35 -2.79 0.71
CA LEU A 156 0.09 -3.44 1.06
C LEU A 156 0.31 -4.77 1.79
N PHE A 157 1.34 -5.53 1.43
CA PHE A 157 1.71 -6.74 2.17
C PHE A 157 2.20 -6.43 3.59
N SER A 158 3.02 -5.40 3.79
CA SER A 158 3.46 -5.02 5.13
C SER A 158 2.33 -4.50 6.01
N MET A 159 1.32 -3.85 5.42
CA MET A 159 0.10 -3.47 6.13
C MET A 159 -0.70 -4.67 6.66
N LEU A 160 -0.65 -5.84 6.01
CA LEU A 160 -1.33 -7.03 6.53
C LEU A 160 -0.76 -7.50 7.88
N ASP A 161 0.50 -7.19 8.16
CA ASP A 161 1.15 -7.55 9.41
C ASP A 161 0.85 -6.54 10.53
N THR A 162 0.63 -5.27 10.20
CA THR A 162 0.41 -4.19 11.16
C THR A 162 -1.06 -3.87 11.42
N GLU A 163 -1.95 -4.17 10.47
CA GLU A 163 -3.36 -3.82 10.59
C GLU A 163 -4.18 -4.80 11.44
N THR A 164 -5.18 -4.25 12.12
CA THR A 164 -6.10 -5.00 13.00
C THR A 164 -7.56 -4.95 12.56
N ASP A 165 -7.98 -3.94 11.78
CA ASP A 165 -9.35 -3.80 11.31
C ASP A 165 -9.66 -4.83 10.20
N THR A 166 -10.65 -5.70 10.44
CA THR A 166 -10.97 -6.81 9.53
C THR A 166 -11.46 -6.35 8.16
N ARG A 167 -12.13 -5.20 8.08
CA ARG A 167 -12.62 -4.64 6.81
C ARG A 167 -11.44 -4.10 6.00
N LEU A 168 -10.53 -3.36 6.62
CA LEU A 168 -9.32 -2.85 5.98
C LEU A 168 -8.44 -3.99 5.47
N ILE A 169 -8.22 -5.03 6.27
CA ILE A 169 -7.46 -6.23 5.85
C ILE A 169 -8.11 -6.88 4.62
N LYS A 170 -9.45 -6.99 4.60
CA LYS A 170 -10.17 -7.51 3.43
C LYS A 170 -9.99 -6.61 2.21
N ASP A 171 -10.09 -5.29 2.36
CA ASP A 171 -9.90 -4.35 1.26
C ASP A 171 -8.47 -4.40 0.72
N ILE A 172 -7.46 -4.61 1.58
CA ILE A 172 -6.06 -4.84 1.17
C ILE A 172 -5.93 -6.15 0.37
N HIS A 173 -6.50 -7.26 0.86
CA HIS A 173 -6.50 -8.54 0.14
C HIS A 173 -7.16 -8.41 -1.25
N ASP A 174 -8.31 -7.75 -1.34
CA ASP A 174 -9.00 -7.51 -2.60
C ASP A 174 -8.16 -6.65 -3.56
N THR A 175 -7.47 -5.63 -3.03
CA THR A 175 -6.61 -4.75 -3.81
C THR A 175 -5.43 -5.51 -4.40
N LEU A 176 -4.71 -6.29 -3.57
CA LEU A 176 -3.60 -7.14 -4.01
C LEU A 176 -4.07 -8.19 -5.02
N THR A 177 -5.23 -8.81 -4.79
CA THR A 177 -5.82 -9.78 -5.72
C THR A 177 -6.15 -9.15 -7.07
N SER A 178 -6.72 -7.94 -7.07
CA SER A 178 -7.06 -7.20 -8.29
C SER A 178 -5.81 -6.84 -9.10
N MET A 179 -4.76 -6.33 -8.43
CA MET A 179 -3.49 -6.06 -9.08
C MET A 179 -2.85 -7.32 -9.67
N LEU A 180 -2.84 -8.42 -8.91
CA LEU A 180 -2.27 -9.70 -9.34
C LEU A 180 -2.99 -10.22 -10.59
N GLN A 181 -4.32 -10.19 -10.64
CA GLN A 181 -5.09 -10.62 -11.82
C GLN A 181 -4.72 -9.85 -13.09
N VAL A 182 -4.38 -8.56 -12.96
CA VAL A 182 -4.07 -7.69 -14.10
C VAL A 182 -2.58 -7.70 -14.47
N LEU A 183 -1.69 -7.80 -13.47
CA LEU A 183 -0.25 -7.56 -13.62
C LEU A 183 0.62 -8.82 -13.53
N ALA A 184 0.09 -9.95 -13.05
CA ALA A 184 0.92 -11.14 -12.79
C ALA A 184 1.62 -11.68 -14.04
N ALA A 185 0.98 -11.62 -15.21
CA ALA A 185 1.58 -12.12 -16.45
C ALA A 185 2.71 -11.23 -16.97
N ASP A 186 2.68 -9.92 -16.69
CA ASP A 186 3.68 -8.98 -17.18
C ASP A 186 4.84 -8.76 -16.18
N ASN A 187 4.61 -9.04 -14.90
CA ASN A 187 5.53 -8.76 -13.78
C ASN A 187 5.69 -9.98 -12.85
N LEU A 188 5.62 -11.19 -13.39
CA LEU A 188 5.66 -12.47 -12.67
C LEU A 188 6.78 -12.52 -11.62
N SER A 189 7.98 -12.13 -11.97
CA SER A 189 9.19 -12.19 -11.16
C SER A 189 9.14 -11.29 -9.95
N GLN A 190 8.56 -10.10 -10.12
CA GLN A 190 8.38 -9.16 -9.01
C GLN A 190 7.37 -9.72 -8.01
N TRP A 191 6.26 -10.27 -8.50
CA TRP A 191 5.24 -10.91 -7.65
C TRP A 191 5.75 -12.16 -6.95
N LEU A 192 6.50 -13.03 -7.64
CA LEU A 192 7.10 -14.23 -7.06
C LEU A 192 8.20 -13.88 -6.05
N SER A 193 9.05 -12.89 -6.34
CA SER A 193 10.05 -12.40 -5.40
C SER A 193 9.41 -11.88 -4.12
N LEU A 194 8.33 -11.09 -4.24
CA LEU A 194 7.58 -10.60 -3.10
C LEU A 194 7.00 -11.75 -2.26
N CYS A 195 6.31 -12.71 -2.91
CA CYS A 195 5.76 -13.86 -2.20
C CYS A 195 6.88 -14.70 -1.54
N LYS A 196 8.02 -14.89 -2.21
CA LYS A 196 9.19 -15.58 -1.67
C LYS A 196 9.66 -14.92 -0.38
N VAL A 197 9.88 -13.61 -0.39
CA VAL A 197 10.30 -12.86 0.81
C VAL A 197 9.32 -13.10 1.96
N VAL A 198 8.01 -12.95 1.73
CA VAL A 198 7.00 -13.17 2.78
C VAL A 198 7.01 -14.60 3.33
N LEU A 199 7.21 -15.60 2.47
CA LEU A 199 7.19 -17.01 2.84
C LEU A 199 8.49 -17.49 3.50
N THR A 200 9.65 -16.90 3.14
CA THR A 200 10.98 -17.36 3.59
C THR A 200 11.58 -16.56 4.73
N VAL A 201 11.04 -15.39 5.11
CA VAL A 201 11.53 -14.59 6.27
C VAL A 201 11.49 -15.37 7.60
N ALA A 202 10.86 -16.54 7.63
CA ALA A 202 10.73 -17.40 8.80
C ALA A 202 11.85 -18.42 9.02
N THR A 203 12.77 -18.63 8.08
CA THR A 203 13.71 -19.77 8.19
C THR A 203 15.04 -19.44 8.85
N ASP A 204 15.42 -18.17 8.96
CA ASP A 204 16.79 -17.82 9.43
C ASP A 204 16.89 -17.56 10.94
N THR A 205 15.76 -17.60 11.66
CA THR A 205 15.71 -17.32 13.11
C THR A 205 15.24 -18.50 13.96
N ASN A 206 14.82 -19.60 13.33
CA ASN A 206 14.40 -20.82 14.02
C ASN A 206 15.50 -21.91 14.08
N SER A 207 16.76 -21.56 13.82
CA SER A 207 17.91 -22.47 13.90
C SER A 207 18.78 -22.24 15.15
N ILE A 208 18.21 -21.76 16.25
CA ILE A 208 18.88 -21.76 17.56
C ILE A 208 17.86 -22.24 18.60
N GLY A 209 17.69 -23.55 18.66
CA GLY A 209 16.83 -24.20 19.65
C GLY A 209 16.78 -25.71 19.47
N GLU A 210 17.59 -26.41 20.27
CA GLU A 210 17.48 -27.83 20.66
C GLU A 210 18.18 -28.90 19.77
N GLY A 211 19.19 -29.55 20.35
CA GLY A 211 19.67 -30.86 19.89
C GLY A 211 21.14 -31.21 20.13
N ASP A 212 21.51 -31.42 21.40
CA ASP A 212 22.50 -32.36 21.97
C ASP A 212 23.57 -33.06 21.07
N GLY A 213 24.82 -33.13 21.57
CA GLY A 213 25.87 -33.99 20.99
C GLY A 213 27.32 -33.68 21.38
N LEU A 214 27.68 -33.90 22.64
CA LEU A 214 28.98 -34.44 23.14
C LEU A 214 30.25 -34.23 22.28
N SER A 215 31.21 -33.43 22.80
CA SER A 215 32.63 -33.85 22.74
C SER A 215 33.50 -33.20 23.82
N VAL A 216 34.46 -34.01 24.25
CA VAL A 216 35.24 -34.00 25.49
C VAL A 216 36.50 -33.14 25.40
N GLY A 217 36.86 -32.50 26.51
CA GLY A 217 38.19 -31.94 26.80
C GLY A 217 38.04 -30.87 27.87
N GLY A 218 38.52 -30.99 29.10
CA GLY A 218 39.83 -31.48 29.53
C GLY A 218 40.38 -30.35 30.41
N ALA A 219 40.61 -30.66 31.69
CA ALA A 219 40.90 -29.75 32.80
C ALA A 219 41.95 -28.65 32.52
N GLU A 220 41.82 -27.50 33.19
CA GLU A 220 42.76 -27.06 34.23
C GLU A 220 42.28 -25.77 34.92
N GLU A 221 42.65 -25.68 36.19
CA GLU A 221 42.17 -24.81 37.27
C GLU A 221 42.79 -23.40 37.22
N GLY A 222 42.11 -22.42 37.82
CA GLY A 222 42.62 -21.07 38.08
C GLY A 222 41.60 -20.23 38.83
N GLU A 223 41.84 -20.09 40.13
CA GLU A 223 40.99 -19.63 41.23
C GLU A 223 40.51 -18.16 41.17
N GLU A 224 39.33 -17.95 41.77
CA GLU A 224 38.84 -16.80 42.59
C GLU A 224 38.81 -15.41 41.91
N GLU A 225 37.68 -14.68 41.91
CA GLU A 225 37.09 -14.03 43.09
C GLU A 225 35.55 -14.09 43.10
N GLU A 226 35.01 -14.36 44.29
CA GLU A 226 33.61 -14.19 44.65
C GLU A 226 33.28 -12.71 44.87
N GLU A 227 32.26 -12.19 44.20
CA GLU A 227 31.41 -11.14 44.79
C GLU A 227 29.94 -11.56 44.58
N GLU A 228 29.34 -12.08 45.65
CA GLU A 228 27.88 -12.13 45.77
C GLU A 228 27.33 -10.71 45.84
N GLY A 229 26.49 -10.39 44.86
CA GLY A 229 25.63 -9.21 44.85
C GLY A 229 24.30 -9.59 44.22
N ASP A 230 23.43 -10.19 45.03
CA ASP A 230 21.99 -10.25 44.80
C ASP A 230 21.46 -8.80 44.78
N ASP A 231 21.14 -8.26 43.60
CA ASP A 231 20.18 -7.15 43.51
C ASP A 231 19.35 -7.22 42.23
N ASP A 232 18.07 -7.07 42.47
CA ASP A 232 16.92 -7.47 41.67
C ASP A 232 16.61 -6.39 40.61
N HIS A 233 17.53 -6.18 39.68
CA HIS A 233 17.37 -5.22 38.58
C HIS A 233 17.11 -5.93 37.25
N ALA A 234 15.94 -6.56 37.14
CA ALA A 234 15.28 -6.73 35.84
C ALA A 234 14.81 -5.35 35.34
N GLU A 235 15.77 -4.52 34.94
CA GLU A 235 15.51 -3.24 34.29
C GLU A 235 14.89 -3.53 32.92
N PHE A 236 13.56 -3.45 32.87
CA PHE A 236 12.81 -3.46 31.63
C PHE A 236 13.19 -2.19 30.87
N HIS A 237 14.25 -2.27 30.07
CA HIS A 237 14.56 -1.24 29.09
C HIS A 237 13.42 -1.22 28.06
N THR A 238 12.43 -0.35 28.24
CA THR A 238 11.75 0.27 27.10
C THR A 238 12.74 1.21 26.42
N GLY A 239 13.82 0.65 25.88
CA GLY A 239 14.71 1.38 25.01
C GLY A 239 13.93 1.62 23.72
N GLU A 240 13.54 2.87 23.50
CA GLU A 240 13.19 3.43 22.19
C GLU A 240 14.36 3.17 21.22
N SER A 241 14.41 1.95 20.72
CA SER A 241 15.27 1.53 19.64
C SER A 241 14.40 1.66 18.39
N SER A 242 14.38 2.87 17.83
CA SER A 242 13.82 3.15 16.50
C SER A 242 14.63 2.50 15.36
N SER A 243 15.25 1.35 15.62
CA SER A 243 15.60 0.37 14.61
C SER A 243 14.36 -0.51 14.43
N ARG A 244 13.49 -0.16 13.48
CA ARG A 244 12.36 -1.00 13.04
C ARG A 244 12.90 -2.41 12.78
N ALA A 245 12.74 -3.30 13.76
CA ALA A 245 13.03 -4.71 13.59
C ALA A 245 12.20 -5.17 12.39
N VAL A 246 12.80 -5.93 11.47
CA VAL A 246 12.07 -6.54 10.35
C VAL A 246 10.97 -7.41 10.97
N ILE A 247 9.75 -6.89 11.02
CA ILE A 247 8.61 -7.58 11.62
C ILE A 247 8.40 -8.82 10.77
N GLN A 248 8.54 -9.98 11.38
CA GLN A 248 8.30 -11.23 10.66
C GLN A 248 6.84 -11.29 10.20
N PRO A 249 6.58 -11.70 8.94
CA PRO A 249 5.23 -11.82 8.45
C PRO A 249 4.42 -12.78 9.32
N ARG A 250 3.22 -12.34 9.71
CA ARG A 250 2.28 -13.13 10.51
C ARG A 250 1.78 -14.32 9.69
N TRP A 251 1.36 -15.38 10.36
CA TRP A 251 0.82 -16.58 9.68
C TRP A 251 -0.29 -16.26 8.65
N PRO A 252 -1.28 -15.38 8.93
CA PRO A 252 -2.29 -15.00 7.93
C PRO A 252 -1.69 -14.38 6.67
N THR A 253 -0.68 -13.52 6.81
CA THR A 253 0.04 -12.89 5.70
C THR A 253 0.77 -13.93 4.85
N ARG A 254 1.41 -14.93 5.48
CA ARG A 254 2.05 -16.05 4.79
C ARG A 254 1.04 -16.92 4.04
N VAL A 255 -0.11 -17.20 4.63
CA VAL A 255 -1.19 -17.95 3.97
C VAL A 255 -1.71 -17.18 2.76
N PHE A 256 -1.91 -15.87 2.89
CA PHE A 256 -2.32 -15.05 1.77
C PHE A 256 -1.24 -15.02 0.67
N ALA A 257 0.04 -14.91 1.01
CA ALA A 257 1.13 -15.00 0.04
C ALA A 257 1.15 -16.35 -0.71
N ALA A 258 0.93 -17.47 -0.02
CA ALA A 258 0.81 -18.78 -0.67
C ALA A 258 -0.40 -18.85 -1.62
N GLU A 259 -1.54 -18.28 -1.23
CA GLU A 259 -2.73 -18.16 -2.09
C GLU A 259 -2.44 -17.27 -3.32
N CYS A 260 -1.65 -16.19 -3.15
CA CYS A 260 -1.20 -15.35 -4.25
C CYS A 260 -0.33 -16.12 -5.23
N VAL A 261 0.61 -16.94 -4.77
CA VAL A 261 1.41 -17.82 -5.65
C VAL A 261 0.50 -18.73 -6.48
N ARG A 262 -0.50 -19.36 -5.85
CA ARG A 262 -1.48 -20.17 -6.58
C ARG A 262 -2.24 -19.35 -7.63
N ARG A 263 -2.70 -18.14 -7.29
CA ARG A 263 -3.40 -17.25 -8.23
C ARG A 263 -2.52 -16.81 -9.39
N ILE A 264 -1.24 -16.55 -9.14
CA ILE A 264 -0.26 -16.20 -10.18
C ILE A 264 -0.16 -17.34 -11.19
N VAL A 265 0.02 -18.58 -10.72
CA VAL A 265 0.08 -19.77 -11.60
C VAL A 265 -1.18 -19.89 -12.45
N VAL A 266 -2.36 -19.73 -11.86
CA VAL A 266 -3.64 -19.78 -12.58
C VAL A 266 -3.77 -18.64 -13.59
N ALA A 267 -3.40 -17.42 -13.23
CA ALA A 267 -3.47 -16.25 -14.10
C ALA A 267 -2.54 -16.41 -15.32
N CYS A 268 -1.32 -16.90 -15.10
CA CYS A 268 -0.36 -17.17 -16.17
C CYS A 268 -0.83 -18.30 -17.10
N GLN A 269 -1.45 -19.35 -16.56
CA GLN A 269 -2.02 -20.43 -17.38
C GLN A 269 -3.21 -19.98 -18.24
N ALA A 270 -4.04 -19.07 -17.71
CA ALA A 270 -5.18 -18.52 -18.44
C ALA A 270 -4.76 -17.54 -19.55
N CYS A 271 -3.64 -16.84 -19.38
CA CYS A 271 -3.09 -15.93 -20.37
C CYS A 271 -2.41 -16.69 -21.51
N ARG A 272 -3.15 -16.91 -22.61
CA ARG A 272 -2.64 -17.51 -23.87
C ARG A 272 -1.46 -16.76 -24.50
N ASN A 273 -1.16 -15.55 -24.04
CA ASN A 273 -0.15 -14.68 -24.63
C ASN A 273 1.28 -14.92 -24.11
N THR A 274 1.47 -15.79 -23.11
CA THR A 274 2.79 -16.05 -22.51
C THR A 274 3.07 -17.54 -22.19
N PRO A 275 2.94 -18.47 -23.19
CA PRO A 275 3.35 -19.87 -23.00
C PRO A 275 4.84 -20.01 -22.64
N ALA A 276 5.65 -18.99 -22.95
CA ALA A 276 7.06 -18.92 -22.62
C ALA A 276 7.38 -18.87 -21.12
N HIS A 277 6.43 -18.64 -20.21
CA HIS A 277 6.70 -18.81 -18.77
C HIS A 277 6.73 -20.27 -18.31
N PHE A 278 6.05 -21.17 -19.04
CA PHE A 278 5.93 -22.59 -18.66
C PHE A 278 6.72 -23.51 -19.60
N ASP A 279 7.14 -23.01 -20.77
CA ASP A 279 7.92 -23.75 -21.74
C ASP A 279 9.29 -23.08 -21.97
N LEU A 280 10.33 -23.73 -21.46
CA LEU A 280 11.72 -23.29 -21.57
C LEU A 280 12.20 -23.11 -23.02
N SER A 281 11.66 -23.90 -23.96
CA SER A 281 12.06 -23.81 -25.37
C SER A 281 11.54 -22.52 -26.01
N ILE A 282 10.27 -22.20 -25.76
CA ILE A 282 9.61 -20.98 -26.22
C ILE A 282 10.20 -19.76 -25.50
N ALA A 283 10.52 -19.88 -24.21
CA ALA A 283 11.18 -18.82 -23.44
C ALA A 283 12.51 -18.40 -24.09
N LYS A 284 13.35 -19.36 -24.45
CA LYS A 284 14.65 -19.10 -25.09
C LYS A 284 14.49 -18.47 -26.47
N GLU A 285 13.51 -18.91 -27.26
CA GLU A 285 13.21 -18.34 -28.58
C GLU A 285 12.67 -16.89 -28.47
N MET A 286 11.81 -16.61 -27.49
CA MET A 286 11.30 -15.27 -27.25
C MET A 286 12.36 -14.33 -26.68
N GLN A 287 13.27 -14.80 -25.80
CA GLN A 287 14.42 -14.00 -25.33
C GLN A 287 15.33 -13.54 -26.48
N LEU A 288 15.46 -14.35 -27.54
CA LEU A 288 16.27 -14.01 -28.72
C LEU A 288 15.58 -12.99 -29.66
N THR A 289 14.25 -12.88 -29.62
CA THR A 289 13.45 -12.12 -30.61
C THR A 289 12.72 -10.90 -30.04
N LYS A 290 12.41 -10.87 -28.74
CA LYS A 290 11.76 -9.74 -28.03
C LYS A 290 12.36 -9.58 -26.62
N SER A 291 12.86 -8.39 -26.29
CA SER A 291 13.42 -8.12 -24.96
C SER A 291 12.40 -7.71 -23.89
N ARG A 292 11.10 -7.68 -24.20
CA ARG A 292 10.08 -7.10 -23.32
C ARG A 292 8.89 -8.04 -23.14
N GLY A 293 9.00 -8.85 -22.10
CA GLY A 293 8.02 -9.77 -21.53
C GLY A 293 8.73 -10.49 -20.39
N ASP A 294 8.07 -10.67 -19.25
CA ASP A 294 8.64 -11.49 -18.18
C ASP A 294 8.76 -12.93 -18.70
N TYR A 295 9.91 -13.59 -18.52
CA TYR A 295 10.20 -14.97 -18.94
C TYR A 295 11.27 -15.59 -18.03
N LEU A 296 11.18 -15.24 -16.75
CA LEU A 296 12.04 -15.65 -15.64
C LEU A 296 11.59 -17.00 -15.05
#